data_AF-A0A2T0L8P0-F1
#
_entry.id   AF-A0A2T0L8P0-F1
#
_cell.length_a   1.000
_cell.length_b   1.000
_cell.length_c   1.000
_cell.angle_alpha   90.00
_cell.angle_beta   90.00
_cell.angle_gamma   90.00
#
_symmetry.space_group_name_H-M   'P 1'
#
loop_
_entity.id
_entity.type
_entity.pdbx_description
1 polymer ?
#
loop_
_entity_poly.entity_id
_entity_poly.type
_entity_poly.pdbx_seq_one_letter_code
_entity_poly.pdbx_strand_id
1 'polypeptide(L)'
;MSLDVQHKAGSTVSREIARNCLLTRTRQISRVLTAIYDEAVRPFGINASQFNLLVLIVEFGQLSRSDLGRRNCHDRTTLTRNLRPLISMIQFLQGDHQRAWKS
;
A
#
# COMPACT_ATOMS: atom_id res chain seq x y z
N MET A 1 -43.24 -10.76 -18.10
CA MET A 1 -42.76 -11.89 -17.27
C MET A 1 -41.29 -12.25 -17.47
N SER A 2 -40.71 -12.20 -18.68
CA SER A 2 -39.30 -12.58 -18.89
C SER A 2 -38.25 -11.56 -18.40
N LEU A 3 -38.58 -10.26 -18.39
CA LEU A 3 -37.66 -9.19 -17.92
C LEU A 3 -37.50 -9.17 -16.39
N ASP A 4 -38.56 -9.48 -15.63
CA ASP A 4 -38.51 -9.52 -14.15
C ASP A 4 -37.64 -10.66 -13.63
N VAL A 5 -37.63 -11.81 -14.30
CA VAL A 5 -36.82 -12.97 -13.90
C VAL A 5 -35.32 -12.69 -14.08
N GLN A 6 -34.93 -12.03 -15.17
CA GLN A 6 -33.55 -11.65 -15.42
C GLN A 6 -33.04 -10.59 -14.42
N HIS A 7 -33.88 -9.61 -14.05
CA HIS A 7 -33.54 -8.60 -13.04
C HIS A 7 -33.33 -9.24 -11.65
N LYS A 8 -34.21 -10.19 -11.28
CA LYS A 8 -34.15 -10.91 -10.01
C LYS A 8 -32.93 -11.84 -9.90
N ALA A 9 -32.55 -12.48 -11.02
CA ALA A 9 -31.35 -13.32 -11.10
C ALA A 9 -30.05 -12.49 -10.94
N GLY A 10 -29.93 -11.35 -11.63
CA GLY A 10 -28.78 -10.44 -11.49
C GLY A 10 -28.62 -9.88 -10.07
N SER A 11 -29.74 -9.56 -9.40
CA SER A 11 -29.76 -9.13 -7.99
C SER A 11 -29.26 -10.22 -7.03
N THR A 12 -29.56 -11.49 -7.33
CA THR A 12 -29.17 -12.63 -6.49
C THR A 12 -27.68 -12.93 -6.61
N VAL A 13 -27.14 -12.96 -7.84
CA VAL A 13 -25.69 -13.14 -8.08
C VAL A 13 -24.88 -12.00 -7.46
N SER A 14 -25.32 -10.76 -7.61
CA SER A 14 -24.62 -9.60 -7.03
C SER A 14 -24.57 -9.65 -5.50
N ARG A 15 -25.67 -10.07 -4.86
CA ARG A 15 -25.74 -10.23 -3.40
C ARG A 15 -24.84 -11.36 -2.90
N GLU A 16 -24.76 -12.45 -3.66
CA GLU A 16 -23.87 -13.57 -3.36
C GLU A 16 -22.40 -13.16 -3.46
N ILE A 17 -22.01 -12.45 -4.52
CA ILE A 17 -20.64 -11.89 -4.65
C ILE A 17 -20.34 -10.92 -3.50
N ALA A 18 -21.27 -10.03 -3.17
CA ALA A 18 -21.08 -9.08 -2.06
C ALA A 18 -20.88 -9.77 -0.71
N ARG A 19 -21.57 -10.90 -0.48
CA ARG A 19 -21.50 -11.64 0.79
C ARG A 19 -20.38 -12.66 0.84
N ASN A 20 -20.05 -13.36 -0.25
CA ASN A 20 -19.21 -14.56 -0.18
C ASN A 20 -17.95 -14.49 -1.04
N CYS A 21 -17.78 -13.44 -1.85
CA CYS A 21 -16.55 -13.29 -2.65
C CYS A 21 -15.36 -12.87 -1.79
N LEU A 22 -14.33 -13.71 -1.77
CA LEU A 22 -13.05 -13.42 -1.11
C LEU A 22 -12.41 -12.13 -1.63
N LEU A 23 -12.43 -11.87 -2.94
CA LEU A 23 -11.85 -10.65 -3.51
C LEU A 23 -12.52 -9.38 -2.94
N THR A 24 -13.85 -9.37 -2.85
CA THR A 24 -14.61 -8.23 -2.29
C THR A 24 -14.26 -8.02 -0.82
N ARG A 25 -14.25 -9.11 -0.03
CA ARG A 25 -13.89 -9.07 1.39
C ARG A 25 -12.45 -8.60 1.60
N THR A 26 -11.49 -9.15 0.85
CA THR A 26 -10.08 -8.75 0.91
C THR A 26 -9.88 -7.28 0.55
N ARG A 27 -10.59 -6.76 -0.48
CA ARG A 27 -10.53 -5.33 -0.82
C ARG A 27 -11.11 -4.44 0.28
N GLN A 28 -12.18 -4.86 0.94
CA GLN A 28 -12.75 -4.11 2.06
C GLN A 28 -11.79 -4.09 3.26
N ILE A 29 -11.28 -5.25 3.65
CA ILE A 29 -10.30 -5.40 4.73
C ILE A 29 -9.04 -4.57 4.43
N SER A 30 -8.49 -4.70 3.23
CA SER A 30 -7.31 -3.94 2.80
C SER A 30 -7.54 -2.43 2.92
N ARG A 31 -8.69 -1.90 2.49
CA ARG A 31 -8.99 -0.45 2.63
C ARG A 31 -9.08 -0.01 4.08
N VAL A 32 -9.73 -0.80 4.93
CA VAL A 32 -9.85 -0.48 6.37
C VAL A 32 -8.47 -0.48 7.03
N LEU A 33 -7.67 -1.52 6.79
CA LEU A 33 -6.31 -1.60 7.33
C LEU A 33 -5.44 -0.45 6.81
N THR A 34 -5.44 -0.18 5.51
CA THR A 34 -4.69 0.94 4.94
C THR A 34 -5.08 2.27 5.58
N ALA A 35 -6.38 2.53 5.80
CA ALA A 35 -6.83 3.77 6.45
C ALA A 35 -6.35 3.88 7.91
N ILE A 36 -6.38 2.78 8.67
CA ILE A 36 -5.86 2.73 10.03
C ILE A 36 -4.36 3.03 10.06
N TYR A 37 -3.59 2.40 9.16
CA TYR A 37 -2.16 2.61 9.10
C TYR A 37 -1.79 4.00 8.60
N ASP A 38 -2.47 4.50 7.57
CA ASP A 38 -2.29 5.88 7.08
C ASP A 38 -2.47 6.88 8.23
N GLU A 39 -3.50 6.70 9.06
CA GLU A 39 -3.75 7.56 10.20
C GLU A 39 -2.67 7.45 11.28
N ALA A 40 -2.21 6.23 11.56
CA ALA A 40 -1.19 5.95 12.56
C ALA A 40 0.20 6.47 12.15
N VAL A 41 0.53 6.44 10.85
CA VAL A 41 1.85 6.87 10.34
C VAL A 41 1.90 8.32 9.87
N ARG A 42 0.74 8.99 9.78
CA ARG A 42 0.63 10.42 9.42
C ARG A 42 1.52 11.37 10.23
N PRO A 43 1.75 11.20 11.55
CA PRO A 43 2.67 12.05 12.31
C PRO A 43 4.12 12.02 11.78
N PHE A 44 4.50 10.95 11.07
CA PHE A 44 5.83 10.80 10.47
C PHE A 44 5.89 11.30 9.01
N GLY A 45 4.81 11.90 8.49
CA GLY A 45 4.77 12.45 7.13
C GLY A 45 4.77 11.39 6.02
N ILE A 46 4.46 10.14 6.34
CA ILE A 46 4.38 9.03 5.38
C ILE A 46 3.00 8.39 5.36
N ASN A 47 2.75 7.54 4.37
CA ASN A 47 1.54 6.71 4.26
C ASN A 47 1.84 5.21 4.48
N ALA A 48 0.80 4.39 4.56
CA ALA A 48 0.90 2.95 4.80
C ALA A 48 1.74 2.20 3.74
N SER A 49 1.66 2.61 2.48
CA SER A 49 2.46 2.00 1.40
C SER A 49 3.96 2.29 1.58
N GLN A 50 4.29 3.52 1.97
CA GLN A 50 5.65 3.95 2.27
C GLN A 50 6.19 3.27 3.54
N PHE A 51 5.34 3.16 4.57
CA PHE A 51 5.66 2.40 5.78
C PHE A 51 6.02 0.95 5.45
N ASN A 52 5.23 0.25 4.63
CA ASN A 52 5.55 -1.13 4.25
C ASN A 52 6.90 -1.24 3.51
N LEU A 53 7.21 -0.26 2.64
CA LEU A 53 8.52 -0.22 1.97
C LEU A 53 9.68 -0.06 2.96
N LEU A 54 9.52 0.77 3.99
CA LEU A 54 10.53 0.93 5.04
C LEU A 54 10.74 -0.38 5.80
N VAL A 55 9.67 -1.09 6.16
CA VAL A 55 9.76 -2.41 6.81
C VAL A 55 10.53 -3.39 5.93
N LEU A 56 10.23 -3.46 4.62
CA LEU A 56 10.95 -4.34 3.69
C LEU A 56 12.45 -3.98 3.58
N ILE A 57 12.79 -2.70 3.61
CA ILE A 57 14.18 -2.24 3.57
C ILE A 57 14.91 -2.62 4.86
N VAL A 58 14.27 -2.50 6.02
CA VAL A 58 14.86 -2.89 7.31
C VAL A 58 15.07 -4.41 7.38
N GLU A 59 14.06 -5.19 6.97
CA GLU A 59 14.07 -6.65 7.04
C GLU A 59 15.10 -7.29 6.10
N PHE A 60 15.21 -6.78 4.87
CA PHE A 60 16.02 -7.40 3.82
C PHE A 60 17.29 -6.61 3.45
N GLY A 61 17.51 -5.46 4.09
CA GLY A 61 18.66 -4.59 3.81
C GLY A 61 18.63 -3.97 2.41
N GLN A 62 19.78 -3.99 1.73
CA GLN A 62 19.93 -3.39 0.41
C GLN A 62 19.19 -4.21 -0.66
N LEU A 63 18.00 -3.75 -1.03
CA LEU A 63 17.22 -4.33 -2.13
C LEU A 63 17.29 -3.45 -3.38
N SER A 64 17.33 -4.09 -4.55
CA SER A 64 17.11 -3.38 -5.81
C SER A 64 15.65 -2.90 -5.89
N ARG A 65 15.39 -1.87 -6.72
CA ARG A 65 14.01 -1.40 -6.97
C ARG A 65 13.12 -2.51 -7.54
N SER A 66 13.66 -3.38 -8.37
CA SER A 66 12.95 -4.55 -8.91
C SER A 66 12.57 -5.54 -7.81
N ASP A 67 13.46 -5.80 -6.85
CA ASP A 67 13.18 -6.74 -5.76
C ASP A 67 12.13 -6.18 -4.80
N LEU A 68 12.21 -4.88 -4.48
CA LEU A 68 11.19 -4.19 -3.71
C LEU A 68 9.82 -4.24 -4.38
N GLY A 69 9.75 -4.02 -5.70
CA GLY A 69 8.49 -4.13 -6.45
C GLY A 69 7.88 -5.52 -6.40
N ARG A 70 8.70 -6.56 -6.60
CA ARG A 70 8.26 -7.97 -6.55
C ARG A 70 7.77 -8.36 -5.16
N ARG A 71 8.50 -7.98 -4.11
CA ARG A 71 8.14 -8.31 -2.71
C ARG A 71 6.91 -7.55 -2.22
N ASN A 72 6.73 -6.31 -2.69
CA ASN A 72 5.59 -5.48 -2.31
C ASN A 72 4.34 -5.70 -3.18
N CYS A 73 4.40 -6.57 -4.19
CA CYS A 73 3.31 -6.80 -5.15
C CYS A 73 2.77 -5.51 -5.82
N HIS A 74 3.62 -4.49 -5.97
CA HIS A 74 3.27 -3.21 -6.59
C HIS A 74 3.76 -3.15 -8.04
N ASP A 75 2.98 -2.53 -8.92
CA ASP A 75 3.49 -2.16 -10.24
C ASP A 75 4.58 -1.09 -10.13
N ARG A 76 5.38 -0.96 -11.20
CA ARG A 76 6.56 -0.07 -11.24
C ARG A 76 6.20 1.41 -10.99
N THR A 77 5.05 1.88 -11.45
CA THR A 77 4.66 3.30 -11.31
C THR A 77 4.22 3.61 -9.89
N THR A 78 3.45 2.71 -9.28
CA THR A 78 3.06 2.78 -7.86
C THR A 78 4.28 2.71 -6.95
N LEU A 79 5.24 1.83 -7.24
CA LEU A 79 6.47 1.73 -6.46
C LEU A 79 7.29 3.03 -6.51
N THR A 80 7.50 3.58 -7.71
CA THR A 80 8.32 4.78 -7.91
C THR A 80 7.73 6.00 -7.19
N ARG A 81 6.40 6.15 -7.22
CA ARG A 81 5.71 7.25 -6.51
C ARG A 81 5.89 7.15 -5.00
N ASN A 82 5.84 5.94 -4.44
CA ASN A 82 6.00 5.72 -3.00
C ASN A 82 7.47 5.84 -2.54
N LEU A 83 8.44 5.40 -3.34
CA LEU A 83 9.86 5.48 -2.98
C LEU A 83 10.44 6.90 -2.99
N ARG A 84 9.94 7.78 -3.88
CA ARG A 84 10.55 9.12 -4.07
C ARG A 84 10.62 9.94 -2.78
N PRO A 85 9.54 10.09 -1.98
CA PRO A 85 9.60 10.86 -0.74
C PRO A 85 10.52 10.22 0.31
N LEU A 86 10.57 8.88 0.36
CA LEU A 86 11.44 8.15 1.29
C LEU A 86 12.92 8.37 0.99
N ILE A 87 13.31 8.37 -0.29
CA ILE A 87 14.70 8.64 -0.70
C ILE A 87 15.11 10.04 -0.27
N SER A 88 14.27 11.05 -0.50
CA SER A 88 14.56 12.43 -0.08
C SER A 88 14.71 12.54 1.44
N MET A 89 13.86 11.87 2.21
CA MET A 89 13.96 11.84 3.68
C MET A 89 15.26 11.18 4.15
N ILE A 90 15.62 10.03 3.58
CA ILE A 90 16.87 9.32 3.93
C ILE A 90 18.10 10.17 3.58
N GLN A 91 18.12 10.80 2.41
CA GLN A 91 19.21 11.69 1.99
C GLN A 91 19.37 12.90 2.91
N PHE A 92 18.25 13.49 3.34
CA PHE A 92 18.24 14.59 4.29
C PHE A 92 18.84 14.17 5.64
N LEU A 93 18.36 13.06 6.21
CA LEU A 93 18.88 12.52 7.48
C LEU A 93 20.38 12.19 7.41
N GLN A 94 20.84 11.60 6.31
CA GLN A 94 22.27 11.32 6.09
C GLN A 94 23.11 12.61 5.97
N GLY A 95 22.58 13.64 5.30
CA GLY A 95 23.26 14.93 5.15
C GLY A 95 23.31 15.76 6.44
N ASP A 96 22.36 15.57 7.36
CA ASP A 96 22.37 16.16 8.69
C ASP A 96 23.36 15.42 9.62
N HIS A 97 23.41 14.09 9.56
CA HIS A 97 24.44 13.31 10.27
C HIS A 97 25.86 13.70 9.85
N GLN A 98 26.11 13.96 8.57
CA GLN A 98 27.42 14.42 8.08
C GLN A 98 27.80 15.84 8.55
N ARG A 99 26.81 16.71 8.81
CA ARG A 99 27.03 18.07 9.34
C ARG A 99 27.24 18.03 10.86
N ALA A 100 26.50 17.21 11.58
CA ALA A 100 26.64 17.02 13.03
C ALA A 100 27.99 16.41 13.44
N TRP A 101 28.67 15.67 12.57
CA TRP A 101 30.01 15.11 12.84
C TRP A 101 31.17 16.06 12.49
N LYS A 102 30.87 17.23 11.91
CA LYS A 102 31.85 18.27 11.55
C LYS A 102 31.86 19.49 12.49
N SER A 103 31.01 19.50 13.52
CA SER A 103 31.04 20.47 14.63
C SER A 103 31.53 19.80 15.89
#